data_AF-A0A251NWC0-F1
#
_entry.id   AF-A0A251NWC0-F1
#
_cell.length_a   1.000
_cell.length_b   1.000
_cell.length_c   1.000
_cell.angle_alpha   90.00
_cell.angle_beta   90.00
_cell.angle_gamma   90.00
#
_symmetry.space_group_name_H-M   'P 1'
#
loop_
_entity.id
_entity.type
_entity.pdbx_description
1 polymer ?
#
loop_
_entity_poly.entity_id
_entity_poly.type
_entity_poly.pdbx_seq_one_letter_code
_entity_poly.pdbx_strand_id
1 'polypeptide(L)'
;MTVEITGVPGMEGLLYRQDLPGFCLVKQANHPTLQFFINECQILKRASALILDTVSELDAQILSHMAPIFSKIYTLGPLHALLNSQIGDVSRGLASHGSLWKSDLNCMTWLDSQPSKSVIYVSFGTLVHLTRAQVIEFWYGLVNSGHPFLWVMRSDITSGDHQIPTELEKGTKERGYVVDWVSQEEVLAHKSVGGFLTHSGWNSTLESIVAGLPMISWPKFGDHYIISRTVCQQWKIGLQLNENCDRSNIESMVQTLMGPKGEEIQSSMDAISKLARDSVAEGGSSHNNLEQLIEYIRNLQHQN
;
A
#
# COMPACT_ATOMS: atom_id res chain seq x y z
N MET A 1 21.17 -16.88 -3.87
CA MET A 1 21.08 -16.70 -5.33
C MET A 1 19.67 -16.27 -5.66
N THR A 2 19.52 -15.18 -6.41
CA THR A 2 18.24 -14.71 -6.95
C THR A 2 17.78 -15.70 -8.01
N VAL A 3 16.66 -16.38 -7.78
CA VAL A 3 16.13 -17.40 -8.69
C VAL A 3 14.80 -16.90 -9.23
N GLU A 4 14.72 -16.70 -10.55
CA GLU A 4 13.49 -16.36 -11.23
C GLU A 4 12.48 -17.52 -11.11
N ILE A 5 11.22 -17.19 -10.87
CA ILE A 5 10.13 -18.16 -10.84
C ILE A 5 9.52 -18.24 -12.23
N THR A 6 9.57 -19.42 -12.83
CA THR A 6 8.93 -19.71 -14.11
C THR A 6 7.58 -20.41 -13.88
N GLY A 7 6.68 -20.35 -14.87
CA GLY A 7 5.40 -21.05 -14.83
C GLY A 7 4.26 -20.30 -14.13
N VAL A 8 4.41 -18.98 -13.92
CA VAL A 8 3.32 -18.08 -13.50
C VAL A 8 3.05 -17.11 -14.66
N PRO A 9 2.06 -17.43 -15.53
CA PRO A 9 1.78 -16.60 -16.71
C PRO A 9 1.48 -15.14 -16.36
N GLY A 10 2.17 -14.21 -17.03
CA GLY A 10 2.03 -12.77 -16.80
C GLY A 10 3.01 -12.20 -15.78
N MET A 11 3.87 -13.03 -15.17
CA MET A 11 4.86 -12.63 -14.17
C MET A 11 6.31 -12.97 -14.57
N GLU A 12 6.51 -13.38 -15.82
CA GLU A 12 7.83 -13.68 -16.38
C GLU A 12 8.77 -12.46 -16.29
N GLY A 13 10.02 -12.68 -15.85
CA GLY A 13 10.99 -11.61 -15.63
C GLY A 13 10.69 -10.68 -14.44
N LEU A 14 9.56 -10.85 -13.75
CA LEU A 14 9.15 -10.01 -12.62
C LEU A 14 9.22 -10.77 -11.28
N LEU A 15 8.79 -12.02 -11.25
CA LEU A 15 8.68 -12.79 -10.01
C LEU A 15 9.93 -13.64 -9.73
N TYR A 16 10.51 -13.46 -8.55
CA TYR A 16 11.65 -14.23 -8.08
C TYR A 16 11.31 -14.92 -6.76
N ARG A 17 12.08 -15.96 -6.43
CA ARG A 17 11.88 -16.78 -5.23
C ARG A 17 11.77 -15.96 -3.96
N GLN A 18 12.58 -14.92 -3.81
CA GLN A 18 12.57 -14.03 -2.64
C GLN A 18 11.30 -13.18 -2.52
N ASP A 19 10.55 -13.02 -3.61
CA ASP A 19 9.30 -12.24 -3.60
C ASP A 19 8.10 -13.10 -3.22
N LEU A 20 8.24 -14.44 -3.24
CA LEU A 20 7.16 -15.33 -2.87
C LEU A 20 6.81 -15.20 -1.38
N PRO A 21 5.51 -15.26 -1.01
CA PRO A 21 5.11 -15.33 0.37
C PRO A 21 5.84 -16.43 1.14
N GLY A 22 6.15 -16.21 2.41
CA GLY A 22 6.94 -17.16 3.21
C GLY A 22 6.38 -18.59 3.25
N PHE A 23 5.06 -18.76 3.13
CA PHE A 23 4.44 -20.09 3.06
C PHE A 23 4.77 -20.86 1.76
N CYS A 24 5.18 -20.19 0.70
CA CYS A 24 5.68 -20.81 -0.54
C CYS A 24 7.15 -21.25 -0.42
N LEU A 25 7.87 -20.79 0.61
CA LEU A 25 9.31 -21.04 0.79
C LEU A 25 9.61 -22.19 1.75
N VAL A 26 8.58 -22.84 2.28
CA VAL A 26 8.71 -24.02 3.13
C VAL A 26 9.37 -25.17 2.38
N LYS A 27 10.21 -25.95 3.09
CA LYS A 27 10.97 -27.06 2.47
C LYS A 27 10.13 -28.29 2.17
N GLN A 28 9.04 -28.48 2.91
CA GLN A 28 8.21 -29.68 2.86
C GLN A 28 6.92 -29.41 2.11
N ALA A 29 6.63 -30.20 1.07
CA ALA A 29 5.42 -30.04 0.27
C ALA A 29 4.14 -30.22 1.11
N ASN A 30 4.17 -31.06 2.15
CA ASN A 30 3.05 -31.33 3.06
C ASN A 30 2.96 -30.35 4.24
N HIS A 31 3.72 -29.24 4.24
CA HIS A 31 3.65 -28.26 5.31
C HIS A 31 2.20 -27.71 5.45
N PRO A 32 1.61 -27.69 6.66
CA PRO A 32 0.19 -27.35 6.84
C PRO A 32 -0.22 -26.01 6.23
N THR A 33 0.60 -24.96 6.42
CA THR A 33 0.31 -23.63 5.85
C THR A 33 0.31 -23.63 4.32
N LEU A 34 1.23 -24.36 3.68
CA LEU A 34 1.25 -24.45 2.22
C LEU A 34 0.04 -25.23 1.70
N GLN A 35 -0.29 -26.34 2.36
CA GLN A 35 -1.47 -27.14 2.02
C GLN A 35 -2.78 -26.37 2.21
N PHE A 36 -2.87 -25.53 3.23
CA PHE A 36 -4.00 -24.62 3.44
C PHE A 36 -4.20 -23.71 2.21
N PHE A 37 -3.18 -22.95 1.79
CA PHE A 37 -3.32 -22.06 0.63
C PHE A 37 -3.56 -22.81 -0.69
N ILE A 38 -2.95 -23.98 -0.89
CA ILE A 38 -3.24 -24.82 -2.06
C ILE A 38 -4.73 -25.22 -2.06
N ASN A 39 -5.26 -25.66 -0.92
CA ASN A 39 -6.65 -26.06 -0.79
C ASN A 39 -7.61 -24.88 -1.03
N GLU A 40 -7.33 -23.72 -0.43
CA GLU A 40 -8.11 -22.49 -0.67
C GLU A 40 -8.13 -22.14 -2.17
N CYS A 41 -6.98 -22.18 -2.84
CA CYS A 41 -6.90 -21.95 -4.29
C CYS A 41 -7.71 -22.94 -5.13
N GLN A 42 -7.83 -24.22 -4.71
CA GLN A 42 -8.69 -25.17 -5.41
C GLN A 42 -10.18 -24.92 -5.13
N ILE A 43 -10.53 -24.54 -3.91
CA ILE A 43 -11.91 -24.21 -3.53
C ILE A 43 -12.37 -22.93 -4.26
N LEU A 44 -11.51 -21.92 -4.39
CA LEU A 44 -11.81 -20.67 -5.08
C LEU A 44 -12.31 -20.88 -6.52
N LYS A 45 -11.85 -21.92 -7.22
CA LYS A 45 -12.31 -22.26 -8.58
C LYS A 45 -13.79 -22.64 -8.64
N ARG A 46 -14.41 -22.96 -7.51
CA ARG A 46 -15.84 -23.30 -7.41
C ARG A 46 -16.71 -22.07 -7.16
N ALA A 47 -16.13 -20.89 -6.95
CA ALA A 47 -16.87 -19.67 -6.73
C ALA A 47 -17.68 -19.28 -7.98
N SER A 48 -18.92 -18.82 -7.77
CA SER A 48 -19.79 -18.35 -8.85
C SER A 48 -19.32 -17.04 -9.48
N ALA A 49 -18.51 -16.28 -8.73
CA ALA A 49 -17.83 -15.07 -9.16
C ALA A 49 -16.68 -14.77 -8.20
N LEU A 50 -15.64 -14.11 -8.70
CA LEU A 50 -14.52 -13.58 -7.91
C LEU A 50 -14.62 -12.05 -7.86
N ILE A 51 -14.49 -11.47 -6.68
CA ILE A 51 -14.42 -10.01 -6.49
C ILE A 51 -12.98 -9.67 -6.10
N LEU A 52 -12.38 -8.73 -6.83
CA LEU A 52 -11.01 -8.28 -6.62
C LEU A 52 -11.00 -6.77 -6.40
N ASP A 53 -10.33 -6.31 -5.34
CA ASP A 53 -10.02 -4.90 -5.15
C ASP A 53 -8.82 -4.53 -6.02
N THR A 54 -9.04 -4.38 -7.32
CA THR A 54 -8.01 -3.91 -8.25
C THR A 54 -8.64 -3.12 -9.39
N VAL A 55 -7.81 -2.40 -10.12
CA VAL A 55 -8.16 -1.67 -11.35
C VAL A 55 -7.87 -2.59 -12.53
N SER A 56 -8.87 -2.85 -13.37
CA SER A 56 -8.75 -3.78 -14.51
C SER A 56 -7.55 -3.48 -15.41
N GLU A 57 -7.30 -2.18 -15.61
CA GLU A 57 -6.26 -1.64 -16.47
C GLU A 57 -4.85 -1.90 -15.90
N LEU A 58 -4.69 -1.96 -14.57
CA LEU A 58 -3.40 -2.23 -13.93
C LEU A 58 -3.00 -3.70 -14.04
N ASP A 59 -3.97 -4.60 -13.94
CA ASP A 59 -3.74 -6.06 -13.88
C ASP A 59 -4.26 -6.80 -15.12
N ALA A 60 -4.50 -6.09 -16.24
CA ALA A 60 -5.15 -6.64 -17.44
C ALA A 60 -4.51 -7.97 -17.92
N GLN A 61 -3.18 -8.05 -17.89
CA GLN A 61 -2.45 -9.26 -18.27
C GLN A 61 -2.74 -10.43 -17.31
N ILE A 62 -2.65 -10.21 -15.99
CA ILE A 62 -2.92 -11.23 -14.98
C ILE A 62 -4.39 -11.67 -15.05
N LEU A 63 -5.32 -10.72 -15.18
CA LEU A 63 -6.75 -10.97 -15.30
C LEU A 63 -7.07 -11.83 -16.54
N SER A 64 -6.37 -11.61 -17.66
CA SER A 64 -6.54 -12.42 -18.87
C SER A 64 -6.15 -13.90 -18.65
N HIS A 65 -5.17 -14.17 -17.80
CA HIS A 65 -4.78 -15.54 -17.43
C HIS A 65 -5.70 -16.16 -16.36
N MET A 66 -6.41 -15.34 -15.59
CA MET A 66 -7.43 -15.79 -14.63
C MET A 66 -8.78 -16.09 -15.28
N ALA A 67 -9.13 -15.40 -16.37
CA ALA A 67 -10.43 -15.55 -17.05
C ALA A 67 -10.79 -16.99 -17.47
N PRO A 68 -9.86 -17.87 -17.90
CA PRO A 68 -10.17 -19.27 -18.19
C PRO A 68 -10.43 -20.12 -16.94
N ILE A 69 -10.02 -19.65 -15.76
CA ILE A 69 -10.12 -20.37 -14.49
C ILE A 69 -11.43 -20.02 -13.76
N PHE A 70 -11.84 -18.75 -13.84
CA PHE A 70 -13.01 -18.24 -13.13
C PHE A 70 -14.09 -17.80 -14.11
N SER A 71 -15.33 -18.26 -13.89
CA SER A 71 -16.45 -17.96 -14.79
C SER A 71 -16.82 -16.47 -14.83
N LYS A 72 -16.63 -15.73 -13.73
CA LYS A 72 -16.86 -14.29 -13.61
C LYS A 72 -15.82 -13.67 -12.68
N ILE A 73 -15.26 -12.55 -13.08
CA ILE A 73 -14.33 -11.75 -12.28
C ILE A 73 -14.84 -10.31 -12.30
N TYR A 74 -15.05 -9.74 -11.11
CA TYR A 74 -15.44 -8.35 -10.91
C TYR A 74 -14.28 -7.62 -10.22
N THR A 75 -13.61 -6.75 -10.95
CA THR A 75 -12.61 -5.83 -10.40
C THR A 75 -13.33 -4.57 -9.95
N LEU A 76 -13.29 -4.28 -8.65
CA LEU A 76 -14.03 -3.19 -8.01
C LEU A 76 -13.10 -2.15 -7.37
N GLY A 77 -11.81 -2.17 -7.71
CA GLY A 77 -10.82 -1.34 -7.07
C GLY A 77 -10.60 0.01 -7.76
N PRO A 78 -10.07 1.01 -7.05
CA PRO A 78 -9.80 0.97 -5.61
C PRO A 78 -11.09 1.11 -4.78
N LEU A 79 -11.36 0.19 -3.85
CA LEU A 79 -12.65 0.13 -3.14
C LEU A 79 -12.98 1.40 -2.35
N HIS A 80 -11.99 2.02 -1.68
CA HIS A 80 -12.19 3.27 -0.93
C HIS A 80 -12.62 4.42 -1.85
N ALA A 81 -12.01 4.53 -3.04
CA ALA A 81 -12.34 5.55 -4.03
C ALA A 81 -13.68 5.27 -4.73
N LEU A 82 -13.99 3.99 -5.00
CA LEU A 82 -15.29 3.59 -5.53
C LEU A 82 -16.41 3.90 -4.55
N LEU A 83 -16.21 3.66 -3.26
CA LEU A 83 -17.17 4.05 -2.24
C LEU A 83 -17.41 5.57 -2.26
N ASN A 84 -16.33 6.34 -2.27
CA ASN A 84 -16.40 7.81 -2.29
C ASN A 84 -17.08 8.35 -3.57
N SER A 85 -16.96 7.67 -4.72
CA SER A 85 -17.63 8.07 -5.96
C SER A 85 -19.15 7.80 -5.93
N GLN A 86 -19.59 6.78 -5.19
CA GLN A 86 -21.01 6.39 -5.11
C GLN A 86 -21.81 7.23 -4.10
N ILE A 87 -21.23 7.48 -2.93
CA ILE A 87 -21.96 8.08 -1.80
C ILE A 87 -21.38 9.42 -1.32
N GLY A 88 -20.43 9.98 -2.07
CA GLY A 88 -19.69 11.19 -1.69
C GLY A 88 -18.56 10.89 -0.69
N ASP A 89 -17.81 11.90 -0.27
CA ASP A 89 -16.67 11.75 0.63
C ASP A 89 -17.11 11.23 2.02
N VAL A 90 -17.01 9.91 2.22
CA VAL A 90 -17.41 9.21 3.44
C VAL A 90 -16.27 9.17 4.45
N SER A 91 -15.05 9.57 4.08
CA SER A 91 -13.91 9.58 5.02
C SER A 91 -14.25 10.39 6.28
N ARG A 92 -15.02 11.49 6.13
CA ARG A 92 -15.57 12.30 7.22
C ARG A 92 -16.65 11.60 8.06
N GLY A 93 -17.35 10.61 7.52
CA GLY A 93 -18.47 9.89 8.15
C GLY A 93 -18.17 8.47 8.63
N LEU A 94 -17.19 7.77 8.04
CA LEU A 94 -16.76 6.41 8.42
C LEU A 94 -15.55 6.42 9.36
N ALA A 95 -14.76 7.50 9.41
CA ALA A 95 -13.79 7.70 10.48
C ALA A 95 -14.45 7.71 11.88
N SER A 96 -15.77 7.94 11.97
CA SER A 96 -16.53 7.79 13.21
C SER A 96 -17.09 6.39 13.48
N HIS A 97 -17.01 5.44 12.52
CA HIS A 97 -17.64 4.12 12.63
C HIS A 97 -16.69 2.92 12.46
N GLY A 98 -15.49 3.10 11.90
CA GLY A 98 -14.55 2.00 11.64
C GLY A 98 -13.25 2.00 12.44
N SER A 99 -12.81 3.13 13.00
CA SER A 99 -11.58 3.19 13.80
C SER A 99 -11.90 3.16 15.29
N LEU A 100 -11.26 2.24 16.03
CA LEU A 100 -11.31 2.19 17.49
C LEU A 100 -10.49 3.32 18.15
N TRP A 101 -9.87 4.20 17.36
CA TRP A 101 -8.84 5.14 17.79
C TRP A 101 -9.17 6.57 17.31
N LYS A 102 -9.08 7.55 18.22
CA LYS A 102 -9.37 8.97 17.91
C LYS A 102 -8.28 9.54 16.98
N SER A 103 -8.70 10.16 15.88
CA SER A 103 -7.81 10.94 15.00
C SER A 103 -7.17 12.11 15.77
N ASP A 104 -5.85 12.29 15.68
CA ASP A 104 -5.16 13.46 16.23
C ASP A 104 -5.31 14.66 15.27
N LEU A 105 -6.29 15.51 15.54
CA LEU A 105 -6.53 16.75 14.78
C LEU A 105 -5.29 17.66 14.68
N ASN A 106 -4.34 17.53 15.62
CA ASN A 106 -3.12 18.33 15.60
C ASN A 106 -2.16 17.94 14.46
N CYS A 107 -2.19 16.68 13.98
CA CYS A 107 -1.32 16.27 12.88
C CYS A 107 -1.72 16.95 11.56
N MET A 108 -3.02 17.15 11.33
CA MET A 108 -3.53 17.87 10.16
C MET A 108 -3.16 19.35 10.21
N THR A 109 -3.25 19.97 11.39
CA THR A 109 -2.80 21.36 11.59
C THR A 109 -1.29 21.49 11.34
N TRP A 110 -0.50 20.49 11.73
CA TRP A 110 0.92 20.45 11.41
C TRP A 110 1.15 20.34 9.90
N LEU A 111 0.43 19.45 9.20
CA LEU A 111 0.52 19.30 7.75
C LEU A 111 0.12 20.57 6.99
N ASP A 112 -0.88 21.32 7.46
CA ASP A 112 -1.33 22.59 6.88
C ASP A 112 -0.23 23.66 6.86
N SER A 113 0.68 23.61 7.83
CA SER A 113 1.82 24.53 7.95
C SER A 113 3.00 24.18 7.04
N GLN A 114 2.99 23.00 6.40
CA GLN A 114 4.09 22.53 5.56
C GLN A 114 3.91 22.99 4.10
N PRO A 115 5.02 23.23 3.37
CA PRO A 115 4.97 23.47 1.93
C PRO A 115 4.30 22.33 1.15
N SER A 116 3.84 22.61 -0.07
CA SER A 116 3.26 21.57 -0.92
C SER A 116 4.30 20.51 -1.29
N LYS A 117 3.88 19.24 -1.26
CA LYS A 117 4.69 18.06 -1.59
C LYS A 117 6.05 18.00 -0.87
N SER A 118 6.18 18.56 0.33
CA SER A 118 7.44 18.55 1.09
C SER A 118 7.53 17.42 2.13
N VAL A 119 6.39 16.88 2.56
CA VAL A 119 6.31 15.91 3.66
C VAL A 119 6.40 14.48 3.13
N ILE A 120 7.26 13.66 3.73
CA ILE A 120 7.18 12.20 3.59
C ILE A 120 6.25 11.64 4.67
N TYR A 121 5.17 10.96 4.26
CA TYR A 121 4.31 10.22 5.19
C TYR A 121 4.89 8.83 5.41
N VAL A 122 4.86 8.33 6.65
CA VAL A 122 5.43 7.03 7.03
C VAL A 122 4.41 6.22 7.81
N SER A 123 4.07 5.03 7.30
CA SER A 123 3.20 4.07 7.98
C SER A 123 3.49 2.63 7.53
N PHE A 124 3.73 1.75 8.49
CA PHE A 124 3.94 0.32 8.24
C PHE A 124 2.68 -0.53 8.50
N GLY A 125 1.51 0.12 8.54
CA GLY A 125 0.24 -0.56 8.73
C GLY A 125 0.05 -1.15 10.12
N THR A 126 -0.94 -2.02 10.26
CA THR A 126 -1.41 -2.51 11.58
C THR A 126 -0.72 -3.79 12.06
N LEU A 127 -0.10 -4.54 11.14
CA LEU A 127 0.44 -5.88 11.38
C LEU A 127 1.98 -5.93 11.39
N VAL A 128 2.66 -4.89 10.89
CA VAL A 128 4.12 -4.86 10.91
C VAL A 128 4.60 -4.40 12.28
N HIS A 129 5.42 -5.22 12.91
CA HIS A 129 6.15 -4.87 14.12
C HIS A 129 7.57 -4.46 13.79
N LEU A 130 7.99 -3.29 14.27
CA LEU A 130 9.37 -2.82 14.19
C LEU A 130 10.13 -3.22 15.45
N THR A 131 11.36 -3.71 15.30
CA THR A 131 12.27 -3.78 16.44
C THR A 131 12.78 -2.37 16.80
N ARG A 132 13.24 -2.18 18.03
CA ARG A 132 13.85 -0.91 18.45
C ARG A 132 15.01 -0.50 17.54
N ALA A 133 15.86 -1.44 17.14
CA ALA A 133 16.97 -1.15 16.24
C ALA A 133 16.46 -0.59 14.90
N GLN A 134 15.41 -1.18 14.32
CA GLN A 134 14.80 -0.70 13.09
C GLN A 134 14.18 0.68 13.26
N VAL A 135 13.45 0.93 14.37
CA VAL A 135 12.91 2.26 14.69
C VAL A 135 14.02 3.30 14.71
N ILE A 136 15.13 3.01 15.36
CA ILE A 136 16.26 3.94 15.45
C ILE A 136 16.86 4.22 14.07
N GLU A 137 17.05 3.20 13.22
CA GLU A 137 17.56 3.41 11.86
C GLU A 137 16.60 4.24 10.99
N PHE A 138 15.29 3.95 11.03
CA PHE A 138 14.28 4.78 10.36
C PHE A 138 14.29 6.21 10.85
N TRP A 139 14.36 6.41 12.17
CA TRP A 139 14.34 7.73 12.75
C TRP A 139 15.56 8.56 12.31
N TYR A 140 16.77 8.00 12.38
CA TYR A 140 17.96 8.68 11.87
C TYR A 140 17.85 8.95 10.38
N GLY A 141 17.41 7.98 9.57
CA GLY A 141 17.26 8.18 8.12
C GLY A 141 16.29 9.31 7.77
N LEU A 142 15.15 9.39 8.47
CA LEU A 142 14.17 10.45 8.29
C LEU A 142 14.73 11.81 8.72
N VAL A 143 15.32 11.91 9.91
CA VAL A 143 15.90 13.18 10.42
C VAL A 143 17.03 13.69 9.53
N ASN A 144 17.91 12.78 9.06
CA ASN A 144 19.05 13.11 8.21
C ASN A 144 18.64 13.46 6.78
N SER A 145 17.51 12.94 6.29
CA SER A 145 17.00 13.27 4.94
C SER A 145 16.78 14.76 4.74
N GLY A 146 16.53 15.51 5.83
CA GLY A 146 16.25 16.94 5.80
C GLY A 146 14.82 17.27 5.39
N HIS A 147 14.01 16.28 4.99
CA HIS A 147 12.61 16.48 4.64
C HIS A 147 11.70 16.45 5.87
N PRO A 148 10.64 17.27 5.91
CA PRO A 148 9.58 17.10 6.87
C PRO A 148 8.97 15.70 6.81
N PHE A 149 8.62 15.11 7.95
CA PHE A 149 8.02 13.77 7.98
C PHE A 149 6.87 13.67 8.98
N LEU A 150 5.81 12.95 8.59
CA LEU A 150 4.74 12.52 9.49
C LEU A 150 4.83 11.00 9.65
N TRP A 151 5.12 10.52 10.85
CA TRP A 151 5.31 9.10 11.11
C TRP A 151 4.25 8.56 12.07
N VAL A 152 3.45 7.63 11.57
CA VAL A 152 2.58 6.79 12.40
C VAL A 152 3.43 5.71 13.06
N MET A 153 3.68 5.87 14.35
CA MET A 153 4.41 4.94 15.18
C MET A 153 3.55 4.59 16.40
N ARG A 154 3.13 3.32 16.45
CA ARG A 154 2.30 2.84 17.55
C ARG A 154 3.05 2.94 18.88
N SER A 155 2.31 3.34 19.91
CA SER A 155 2.80 3.58 21.27
C SER A 155 3.43 2.33 21.89
N ASP A 156 3.00 1.12 21.48
CA ASP A 156 3.57 -0.17 21.89
C ASP A 156 5.03 -0.39 21.42
N ILE A 157 5.46 0.29 20.36
CA ILE A 157 6.84 0.24 19.84
C ILE A 157 7.78 1.15 20.66
N THR A 158 7.23 2.21 21.24
CA THR A 158 7.96 3.13 22.14
C THR A 158 7.83 2.78 23.61
N SER A 159 6.91 1.90 23.99
CA SER A 159 6.67 1.54 25.39
C SER A 159 7.80 0.65 25.92
N GLY A 160 8.61 1.25 26.78
CA GLY A 160 9.76 0.65 27.47
C GLY A 160 10.58 1.76 28.12
N ASP A 161 11.35 1.43 29.15
CA ASP A 161 12.13 2.37 29.97
C ASP A 161 13.40 2.86 29.25
N HIS A 162 13.26 3.18 27.97
CA HIS A 162 14.37 3.28 27.04
C HIS A 162 14.40 4.65 26.36
N GLN A 163 15.31 5.49 26.84
CA GLN A 163 15.52 6.86 26.41
C GLN A 163 15.71 6.97 24.88
N ILE A 164 14.94 7.85 24.24
CA ILE A 164 15.14 8.24 22.84
C ILE A 164 16.40 9.11 22.79
N PRO A 165 17.33 8.90 21.84
CA PRO A 165 18.49 9.78 21.68
C PRO A 165 18.06 11.25 21.52
N THR A 166 18.66 12.16 22.29
CA THR A 166 18.29 13.57 22.35
C THR A 166 18.34 14.26 20.98
N GLU A 167 19.28 13.85 20.12
CA GLU A 167 19.41 14.35 18.76
C GLU A 167 18.22 13.98 17.86
N LEU A 168 17.62 12.80 18.05
CA LEU A 168 16.42 12.39 17.32
C LEU A 168 15.20 13.18 17.80
N GLU A 169 15.07 13.40 19.11
CA GLU A 169 14.02 14.27 19.64
C GLU A 169 14.13 15.70 19.11
N LYS A 170 15.35 16.25 19.08
CA LYS A 170 15.61 17.59 18.54
C LYS A 170 15.29 17.66 17.05
N GLY A 171 15.80 16.72 16.25
CA GLY A 171 15.52 16.66 14.82
C GLY A 171 14.02 16.50 14.50
N THR A 172 13.30 15.75 15.33
CA THR A 172 11.84 15.61 15.21
C THR A 172 11.13 16.90 15.55
N LYS A 173 11.48 17.59 16.65
CA LYS A 173 10.86 18.88 17.00
C LYS A 173 11.02 19.94 15.91
N GLU A 174 12.10 19.86 15.11
CA GLU A 174 12.36 20.79 14.02
C GLU A 174 11.55 20.49 12.75
N ARG A 175 11.33 19.21 12.40
CA ARG A 175 10.84 18.80 11.07
C ARG A 175 9.88 17.61 11.04
N GLY A 176 9.64 16.96 12.17
CA GLY A 176 8.86 15.74 12.26
C GLY A 176 7.59 15.89 13.10
N TYR A 177 6.60 15.06 12.81
CA TYR A 177 5.44 14.85 13.67
C TYR A 177 5.23 13.34 13.82
N VAL A 178 5.15 12.86 15.06
CA VAL A 178 5.01 11.43 15.37
C VAL A 178 3.69 11.21 16.07
N VAL A 179 2.90 10.27 15.59
CA VAL A 179 1.55 10.00 16.11
C VAL A 179 1.29 8.51 16.22
N ASP A 180 0.35 8.13 17.08
CA ASP A 180 -0.08 6.75 17.25
C ASP A 180 -1.00 6.28 16.11
N TRP A 181 -1.88 7.17 15.63
CA TRP A 181 -2.87 6.87 14.60
C TRP A 181 -3.30 8.13 13.82
N VAL A 182 -3.66 7.96 12.54
CA VAL A 182 -4.24 9.00 11.66
C VAL A 182 -5.37 8.42 10.79
N SER A 183 -6.25 9.30 10.29
CA SER A 183 -7.00 9.02 9.08
C SER A 183 -6.04 9.00 7.89
N GLN A 184 -5.59 7.81 7.49
CA GLN A 184 -4.56 7.67 6.44
C GLN A 184 -5.01 8.24 5.10
N GLU A 185 -6.28 8.06 4.73
CA GLU A 185 -6.85 8.64 3.51
C GLU A 185 -6.76 10.18 3.51
N GLU A 186 -7.06 10.83 4.64
CA GLU A 186 -6.95 12.29 4.77
C GLU A 186 -5.50 12.77 4.68
N VAL A 187 -4.58 12.04 5.30
CA VAL A 187 -3.14 12.37 5.26
C VAL A 187 -2.60 12.21 3.83
N LEU A 188 -2.89 11.10 3.16
CA LEU A 188 -2.46 10.84 1.79
C LEU A 188 -3.05 11.86 0.82
N ALA A 189 -4.28 12.32 1.03
CA ALA A 189 -4.91 13.35 0.21
C ALA A 189 -4.37 14.77 0.49
N HIS A 190 -3.56 14.96 1.54
CA HIS A 190 -3.13 16.28 1.96
C HIS A 190 -2.06 16.87 1.03
N LYS A 191 -2.26 18.12 0.58
CA LYS A 191 -1.40 18.83 -0.40
C LYS A 191 0.09 18.93 -0.05
N SER A 192 0.43 18.79 1.23
CA SER A 192 1.82 18.88 1.70
C SER A 192 2.55 17.55 1.66
N VAL A 193 1.84 16.42 1.57
CA VAL A 193 2.46 15.11 1.40
C VAL A 193 2.95 14.97 -0.04
N GLY A 194 4.22 14.60 -0.19
CA GLY A 194 4.87 14.40 -1.49
C GLY A 194 5.30 12.96 -1.75
N GLY A 195 5.25 12.09 -0.74
CA GLY A 195 5.58 10.68 -0.89
C GLY A 195 5.16 9.85 0.31
N PHE A 196 5.18 8.53 0.13
CA PHE A 196 4.73 7.57 1.15
C PHE A 196 5.75 6.45 1.38
N LEU A 197 6.36 6.41 2.56
CA LEU A 197 7.16 5.29 3.04
C LEU A 197 6.24 4.25 3.70
N THR A 198 6.12 3.09 3.06
CA THR A 198 5.12 2.07 3.41
C THR A 198 5.71 0.67 3.41
N HIS A 199 5.00 -0.25 4.06
CA HIS A 199 5.26 -1.69 3.98
C HIS A 199 4.71 -2.34 2.70
N SER A 200 4.02 -1.56 1.86
CA SER A 200 3.41 -2.00 0.59
C SER A 200 2.33 -3.06 0.77
N GLY A 201 1.50 -2.93 1.81
CA GLY A 201 0.23 -3.64 1.87
C GLY A 201 -0.72 -3.16 0.78
N TRP A 202 -1.62 -4.04 0.33
CA TRP A 202 -2.43 -3.78 -0.85
C TRP A 202 -3.35 -2.55 -0.72
N ASN A 203 -4.07 -2.40 0.40
CA ASN A 203 -4.94 -1.24 0.63
C ASN A 203 -4.16 0.07 0.61
N SER A 204 -3.05 0.15 1.36
CA SER A 204 -2.16 1.31 1.38
C SER A 204 -1.58 1.64 0.00
N THR A 205 -1.31 0.62 -0.81
CA THR A 205 -0.82 0.80 -2.20
C THR A 205 -1.89 1.46 -3.06
N LEU A 206 -3.13 0.98 -2.99
CA LEU A 206 -4.26 1.53 -3.72
C LEU A 206 -4.62 2.96 -3.26
N GLU A 207 -4.60 3.23 -1.95
CA GLU A 207 -4.80 4.58 -1.41
C GLU A 207 -3.73 5.56 -1.91
N SER A 208 -2.46 5.13 -1.93
CA SER A 208 -1.35 5.94 -2.47
C SER A 208 -1.52 6.20 -3.97
N ILE A 209 -1.98 5.21 -4.73
CA ILE A 209 -2.27 5.34 -6.16
C ILE A 209 -3.38 6.37 -6.38
N VAL A 210 -4.49 6.30 -5.65
CA VAL A 210 -5.59 7.27 -5.79
C VAL A 210 -5.14 8.68 -5.43
N ALA A 211 -4.34 8.82 -4.37
CA ALA A 211 -3.75 10.08 -3.93
C ALA A 211 -2.66 10.62 -4.89
N GLY A 212 -2.10 9.78 -5.76
CA GLY A 212 -1.03 10.16 -6.68
C GLY A 212 0.32 10.36 -5.99
N LEU A 213 0.58 9.61 -4.92
CA LEU A 213 1.79 9.74 -4.11
C LEU A 213 2.80 8.61 -4.39
N PRO A 214 4.01 8.91 -4.87
CA PRO A 214 5.01 7.89 -5.12
C PRO A 214 5.50 7.28 -3.80
N MET A 215 5.94 6.01 -3.86
CA MET A 215 6.17 5.21 -2.66
C MET A 215 7.64 4.84 -2.44
N ILE A 216 8.05 4.72 -1.17
CA ILE A 216 9.19 3.88 -0.78
C ILE A 216 8.62 2.63 -0.12
N SER A 217 8.86 1.49 -0.74
CA SER A 217 8.36 0.18 -0.34
C SER A 217 9.37 -0.54 0.56
N TRP A 218 8.97 -0.91 1.77
CA TRP A 218 9.73 -1.76 2.67
C TRP A 218 8.93 -3.03 3.02
N PRO A 219 8.92 -4.03 2.11
CA PRO A 219 8.09 -5.21 2.27
C PRO A 219 8.53 -6.08 3.46
N LYS A 220 7.57 -6.73 4.12
CA LYS A 220 7.82 -7.46 5.39
C LYS A 220 7.38 -8.91 5.41
N PHE A 221 6.22 -9.22 4.88
CA PHE A 221 5.67 -10.57 4.91
C PHE A 221 4.63 -10.74 3.81
N GLY A 222 4.24 -11.98 3.55
CA GLY A 222 3.12 -12.31 2.69
C GLY A 222 3.26 -11.73 1.29
N ASP A 223 2.19 -11.08 0.85
CA ASP A 223 2.02 -10.41 -0.44
C ASP A 223 2.82 -9.12 -0.58
N HIS A 224 3.27 -8.50 0.52
CA HIS A 224 4.00 -7.22 0.49
C HIS A 224 5.20 -7.25 -0.46
N TYR A 225 5.89 -8.38 -0.57
CA TYR A 225 7.05 -8.53 -1.44
C TYR A 225 6.68 -8.49 -2.93
N ILE A 226 5.62 -9.19 -3.34
CA ILE A 226 5.12 -9.17 -4.73
C ILE A 226 4.57 -7.78 -5.05
N ILE A 227 3.85 -7.17 -4.11
CA ILE A 227 3.32 -5.81 -4.29
C ILE A 227 4.46 -4.81 -4.44
N SER A 228 5.47 -4.83 -3.57
CA SER A 228 6.67 -4.00 -3.66
C SER A 228 7.38 -4.17 -5.01
N ARG A 229 7.55 -5.42 -5.47
CA ARG A 229 8.15 -5.73 -6.78
C ARG A 229 7.33 -5.10 -7.91
N THR A 230 6.01 -5.26 -7.88
CA THR A 230 5.08 -4.72 -8.88
C THR A 230 5.14 -3.19 -8.92
N VAL A 231 5.01 -2.54 -7.75
CA VAL A 231 5.12 -1.09 -7.55
C VAL A 231 6.42 -0.53 -8.12
N CYS A 232 7.55 -1.17 -7.84
CA CYS A 232 8.87 -0.62 -8.17
C CYS A 232 9.34 -0.99 -9.58
N GLN A 233 9.04 -2.20 -10.06
CA GLN A 233 9.61 -2.73 -11.31
C GLN A 233 8.61 -2.69 -12.48
N GLN A 234 7.33 -2.97 -12.24
CA GLN A 234 6.32 -3.01 -13.29
C GLN A 234 5.67 -1.63 -13.47
N TRP A 235 5.14 -1.05 -12.40
CA TRP A 235 4.46 0.24 -12.43
C TRP A 235 5.40 1.43 -12.36
N LYS A 236 6.61 1.23 -11.82
CA LYS A 236 7.64 2.28 -11.65
C LYS A 236 7.15 3.50 -10.86
N ILE A 237 6.30 3.26 -9.86
CA ILE A 237 5.71 4.29 -8.98
C ILE A 237 6.35 4.32 -7.59
N GLY A 238 7.47 3.63 -7.41
CA GLY A 238 8.19 3.67 -6.14
C GLY A 238 9.59 3.10 -6.19
N LEU A 239 10.26 3.19 -5.03
CA LEU A 239 11.59 2.66 -4.75
C LEU A 239 11.47 1.55 -3.71
N GLN A 240 12.28 0.49 -3.83
CA GLN A 240 12.31 -0.58 -2.83
C GLN A 240 13.47 -0.39 -1.87
N LEU A 241 13.15 -0.29 -0.57
CA LEU A 241 14.12 -0.29 0.51
C LEU A 241 14.67 -1.72 0.70
N ASN A 242 15.95 -1.82 1.05
CA ASN A 242 16.56 -3.09 1.37
C ASN A 242 16.02 -3.67 2.70
N GLU A 243 16.17 -4.98 2.91
CA GLU A 243 15.68 -5.63 4.13
C GLU A 243 16.38 -5.14 5.40
N ASN A 244 17.67 -4.79 5.29
CA ASN A 244 18.52 -4.42 6.42
C ASN A 244 18.25 -3.00 6.96
N CYS A 245 17.39 -2.20 6.30
CA CYS A 245 16.89 -0.90 6.72
C CYS A 245 17.96 0.00 7.39
N ASP A 246 19.08 0.23 6.70
CA ASP A 246 20.16 1.12 7.16
C ASP A 246 19.76 2.59 7.05
N ARG A 247 20.06 3.41 8.07
CA ARG A 247 19.72 4.85 8.09
C ARG A 247 20.19 5.61 6.86
N SER A 248 21.36 5.29 6.31
CA SER A 248 21.94 5.99 5.15
C SER A 248 21.18 5.61 3.87
N ASN A 249 20.72 4.35 3.80
CA ASN A 249 19.86 3.91 2.72
C ASN A 249 18.49 4.60 2.78
N ILE A 250 17.91 4.70 3.97
CA ILE A 250 16.61 5.37 4.20
C ILE A 250 16.71 6.86 3.85
N GLU A 251 17.74 7.55 4.36
CA GLU A 251 18.05 8.95 4.02
C GLU A 251 18.13 9.16 2.50
N SER A 252 18.95 8.35 1.83
CA SER A 252 19.16 8.44 0.39
C SER A 252 17.89 8.17 -0.43
N MET A 253 17.07 7.21 -0.01
CA MET A 253 15.81 6.89 -0.67
C MET A 253 14.78 8.01 -0.51
N VAL A 254 14.66 8.61 0.69
CA VAL A 254 13.79 9.77 0.92
C VAL A 254 14.24 10.95 0.08
N GLN A 255 15.54 11.29 0.09
CA GLN A 255 16.10 12.37 -0.74
C GLN A 255 15.93 12.11 -2.24
N THR A 256 16.03 10.84 -2.69
CA THR A 256 15.83 10.47 -4.08
C THR A 256 14.38 10.63 -4.50
N LEU A 257 13.44 10.09 -3.72
CA LEU A 257 12.00 10.16 -4.01
C LEU A 257 11.48 11.60 -3.98
N MET A 258 11.91 12.39 -2.98
CA MET A 258 11.44 13.75 -2.75
C MET A 258 12.25 14.82 -3.51
N GLY A 259 13.29 14.41 -4.24
CA GLY A 259 14.16 15.28 -5.03
C GLY A 259 13.92 15.15 -6.55
N PRO A 260 14.78 15.77 -7.39
CA PRO A 260 14.59 15.81 -8.84
C PRO A 260 14.50 14.43 -9.51
N LYS A 261 15.18 13.41 -8.95
CA LYS A 261 15.12 12.03 -9.46
C LYS A 261 13.74 11.38 -9.26
N GLY A 262 12.95 11.89 -8.32
CA GLY A 262 11.59 11.44 -8.07
C GLY A 262 10.59 11.87 -9.15
N GLU A 263 10.94 12.83 -10.01
CA GLU A 263 10.03 13.36 -11.04
C GLU A 263 9.60 12.30 -12.07
N GLU A 264 10.49 11.36 -12.42
CA GLU A 264 10.16 10.23 -13.31
C GLU A 264 9.17 9.26 -12.64
N ILE A 265 9.39 8.99 -11.35
CA ILE A 265 8.51 8.13 -10.54
C ILE A 265 7.14 8.81 -10.37
N GLN A 266 7.13 10.12 -10.11
CA GLN A 266 5.91 10.93 -10.03
C GLN A 266 5.15 10.92 -11.35
N SER A 267 5.84 11.03 -12.50
CA SER A 267 5.19 10.99 -13.81
C SER A 267 4.49 9.64 -14.06
N SER A 268 5.12 8.53 -13.66
CA SER A 268 4.52 7.20 -13.72
C SER A 268 3.34 7.08 -12.76
N MET A 269 3.47 7.64 -11.55
CA MET A 269 2.41 7.69 -10.57
C MET A 269 1.21 8.48 -11.07
N ASP A 270 1.41 9.65 -11.67
CA ASP A 270 0.33 10.49 -12.18
C ASP A 270 -0.50 9.76 -13.25
N ALA A 271 0.15 8.99 -14.13
CA ALA A 271 -0.52 8.18 -15.15
C ALA A 271 -1.38 7.07 -14.53
N ILE A 272 -0.82 6.30 -13.59
CA ILE A 272 -1.52 5.20 -12.90
C ILE A 272 -2.64 5.73 -12.00
N SER A 273 -2.39 6.83 -11.31
CA SER A 273 -3.34 7.54 -10.47
C SER A 273 -4.54 8.04 -11.28
N LYS A 274 -4.30 8.53 -12.50
CA LYS A 274 -5.37 8.90 -13.43
C LYS A 274 -6.21 7.68 -13.80
N LEU A 275 -5.59 6.56 -14.20
CA LEU A 275 -6.31 5.33 -14.54
C LEU A 275 -7.20 4.84 -13.38
N ALA A 276 -6.66 4.83 -12.16
CA ALA A 276 -7.39 4.40 -10.97
C ALA A 276 -8.57 5.32 -10.60
N ARG A 277 -8.46 6.63 -10.83
CA ARG A 277 -9.58 7.57 -10.64
C ARG A 277 -10.63 7.45 -11.73
N ASP A 278 -10.20 7.29 -12.98
CA ASP A 278 -11.12 7.11 -14.11
C ASP A 278 -11.91 5.79 -13.98
N SER A 279 -11.31 4.71 -13.45
CA SER A 279 -11.98 3.41 -13.32
C SER A 279 -13.17 3.43 -12.35
N VAL A 280 -13.11 4.26 -11.31
CA VAL A 280 -14.16 4.38 -10.29
C VAL A 280 -15.18 5.49 -10.56
N ALA A 281 -14.89 6.38 -11.52
CA ALA A 281 -15.82 7.41 -11.97
C ALA A 281 -17.03 6.80 -12.68
N GLU A 282 -18.11 7.57 -12.84
CA GLU A 282 -19.30 7.13 -13.58
C GLU A 282 -18.92 6.69 -15.01
N GLY A 283 -19.36 5.48 -15.38
CA GLY A 283 -19.00 4.85 -16.65
C GLY A 283 -17.60 4.21 -16.70
N GLY A 284 -16.79 4.33 -15.63
CA GLY A 284 -15.50 3.66 -15.47
C GLY A 284 -15.60 2.14 -15.30
N SER A 285 -14.49 1.42 -15.47
CA SER A 285 -14.46 -0.04 -15.46
C SER A 285 -14.92 -0.65 -14.13
N SER A 286 -14.41 -0.15 -13.00
CA SER A 286 -14.80 -0.60 -11.66
C SER A 286 -16.24 -0.20 -11.31
N HIS A 287 -16.68 0.99 -11.73
CA HIS A 287 -18.08 1.42 -11.60
C HIS A 287 -19.03 0.47 -12.35
N ASN A 288 -18.75 0.19 -13.62
CA ASN A 288 -19.57 -0.71 -14.43
C ASN A 288 -19.55 -2.15 -13.91
N ASN A 289 -18.43 -2.61 -13.34
CA ASN A 289 -18.35 -3.93 -12.71
C ASN A 289 -19.19 -4.01 -11.43
N LEU A 290 -19.28 -2.93 -10.66
CA LEU A 290 -20.17 -2.87 -9.50
C LEU A 290 -21.63 -3.02 -9.91
N GLU A 291 -22.07 -2.27 -10.93
CA GLU A 291 -23.45 -2.37 -11.45
C GLU A 291 -23.76 -3.79 -11.96
N GLN A 292 -22.85 -4.38 -12.73
CA GLN A 292 -23.00 -5.76 -13.21
C GLN A 292 -23.03 -6.77 -12.06
N LEU A 293 -22.25 -6.58 -11.00
CA LEU A 293 -22.28 -7.43 -9.82
C LEU A 293 -23.63 -7.31 -9.09
N ILE A 294 -24.14 -6.09 -8.93
CA ILE A 294 -25.44 -5.84 -8.30
C ILE A 294 -26.56 -6.53 -9.10
N GLU A 295 -26.58 -6.38 -10.42
CA GLU A 295 -27.53 -7.05 -11.29
C GLU A 295 -27.42 -8.57 -11.20
N TYR A 296 -26.19 -9.09 -11.20
CA TYR A 296 -25.94 -10.52 -11.04
C TYR A 296 -26.51 -11.06 -9.73
N ILE A 297 -26.27 -10.37 -8.61
CA ILE A 297 -26.80 -10.76 -7.29
C ILE A 297 -28.34 -10.72 -7.27
N ARG A 298 -28.96 -9.68 -7.84
CA ARG A 298 -30.42 -9.58 -7.96
C ARG A 298 -31.01 -10.75 -8.75
N ASN A 299 -30.38 -11.12 -9.86
CA ASN A 299 -30.84 -12.23 -10.69
C ASN A 299 -30.71 -13.60 -10.00
N LEU A 300 -29.72 -13.79 -9.11
CA LEU A 300 -29.62 -15.00 -8.29
C LEU A 300 -30.78 -15.15 -7.30
N GLN A 301 -31.33 -14.03 -6.79
CA GLN A 301 -32.47 -14.06 -5.87
C GLN A 301 -33.79 -14.46 -6.55
N HIS A 302 -33.88 -14.31 -7.87
CA HIS A 302 -35.07 -14.68 -8.65
C HIS A 302 -35.03 -16.11 -9.22
N GLN A 303 -33.93 -16.85 -9.01
CA GLN A 303 -33.76 -18.23 -9.47
C GLN A 303 -33.91 -19.28 -8.35
N ASN A 304 -34.21 -18.85 -7.12
CA ASN A 304 -34.58 -19.69 -5.97
C ASN A 304 -36.03 -19.42 -5.56
#